data_AF-L8MBX2-F1
#
_entry.id   AF-L8MBX2-F1
#
_cell.length_a   1.000
_cell.length_b   1.000
_cell.length_c   1.000
_cell.angle_alpha   90.00
_cell.angle_beta   90.00
_cell.angle_gamma   90.00
#
_symmetry.space_group_name_H-M   'P 1'
#
loop_
_entity.id
_entity.type
_entity.pdbx_description
1 polymer ?
#
loop_
_entity_poly.entity_id
_entity_poly.type
_entity_poly.pdbx_seq_one_letter_code
_entity_poly.pdbx_strand_id
1 'polypeptide(L)'
;LDSDLGTTIENIGTADSDQTDPVTDPEGIDVPESVLEIVKTNTGFTDNDGSGDISEGDFVLYDLTATNVAVALGGANLTNVVITDDLTGDTSTPLTLAPGESDTLSVSYTVQASDLGTTIANTGVADSDQTDPVTDPEDVDVPESILEIVKTNTGFTDNDMSGDISIGDDVLYDLTATNTPVAFGGANLTNVVISDDLTGDTSAPVTLAPGESDTLSVSYTVQASDLGTTIENTGTADSDQTNPVTDPEFVPVPDSDLVITKTNTGFTDNDGSGDISVGDDILYDLTATNIGGANLTNVVISDDLTGDTSTPATLAPGESDTLSVSYTVQESDLGTTIDNIGTADSDQTDPVEDPEAVDVPESVLEIIKINTGFTDNDGSGDVSVGDDVLYDLTATNIAVALGGANLTNVVITDDLTGDTSTPVTLAPGESDTLSVSYTVQESDLGITIANTGVADSDQTEPVTDPEGVDVPESVLEIIKTNTGFTDNDGSGDVSVGDDVLYDLTATNIPVAFGGANLTNVVISDDLTGDTSTPVTLAPGESDTLSVSYTVQDSDLGTTIANTGIADSDQT
;
A
#
# COMPACT_ATOMS: atom_id res chain seq x y z
N LEU A 1 11.24 -83.68 75.42
CA LEU A 1 9.77 -83.72 75.44
C LEU A 1 9.25 -83.79 74.01
N ASP A 2 9.85 -83.08 73.04
CA ASP A 2 9.55 -83.29 71.61
C ASP A 2 9.92 -84.65 71.03
N SER A 3 10.98 -85.31 71.54
CA SER A 3 11.47 -86.58 71.00
C SER A 3 10.46 -87.73 71.06
N ASP A 4 9.41 -87.57 71.87
CA ASP A 4 8.43 -88.61 72.14
C ASP A 4 7.12 -88.38 71.37
N LEU A 5 6.95 -87.21 70.71
CA LEU A 5 5.81 -86.92 69.85
C LEU A 5 5.76 -87.89 68.67
N GLY A 6 4.56 -88.36 68.34
CA GLY A 6 4.32 -89.27 67.22
C GLY A 6 4.79 -90.70 67.48
N THR A 7 5.20 -91.00 68.73
CA THR A 7 5.67 -92.32 69.14
C THR A 7 4.80 -92.89 70.26
N THR A 8 4.89 -94.21 70.45
CA THR A 8 4.34 -94.88 71.64
C THR A 8 5.43 -94.95 72.70
N ILE A 9 5.23 -94.30 73.85
CA ILE A 9 6.12 -94.46 75.00
C ILE A 9 5.79 -95.80 75.66
N GLU A 10 6.67 -96.79 75.49
CA GLU A 10 6.55 -98.09 76.14
C GLU A 10 7.26 -98.12 77.49
N ASN A 11 6.54 -98.48 78.55
CA ASN A 11 7.13 -98.82 79.84
C ASN A 11 7.10 -100.34 80.01
N ILE A 12 8.29 -100.96 80.06
CA ILE A 12 8.43 -102.41 80.14
C ILE A 12 8.74 -102.83 81.57
N GLY A 13 7.73 -103.34 82.27
CA GLY A 13 7.94 -104.01 83.56
C GLY A 13 8.62 -105.35 83.37
N THR A 14 9.81 -105.55 83.95
CA THR A 14 10.56 -106.81 83.86
C THR A 14 10.69 -107.45 85.24
N ALA A 15 10.29 -108.72 85.37
CA ALA A 15 10.56 -109.53 86.56
C ALA A 15 11.54 -110.65 86.19
N ASP A 16 12.65 -110.74 86.92
CA ASP A 16 13.77 -111.64 86.64
C ASP A 16 14.16 -112.48 87.87
N SER A 17 14.62 -113.71 87.63
CA SER A 17 15.04 -114.69 88.64
C SER A 17 16.22 -115.51 88.13
N ASP A 18 17.14 -115.89 89.03
CA ASP A 18 18.28 -116.75 88.71
C ASP A 18 17.91 -118.21 88.38
N GLN A 19 16.62 -118.55 88.32
CA GLN A 19 16.11 -119.90 88.06
C GLN A 19 15.13 -119.99 86.87
N THR A 20 14.73 -118.88 86.24
CA THR A 20 13.80 -118.84 85.09
C THR A 20 14.18 -117.74 84.10
N ASP A 21 13.76 -117.87 82.84
CA ASP A 21 13.92 -116.77 81.87
C ASP A 21 13.07 -115.54 82.30
N PRO A 22 13.52 -114.30 82.05
CA PRO A 22 12.80 -113.10 82.43
C PRO A 22 11.43 -113.02 81.76
N VAL A 23 10.42 -112.52 82.48
CA VAL A 23 9.10 -112.19 81.90
C VAL A 23 8.92 -110.68 81.86
N THR A 24 8.44 -110.18 80.73
CA THR A 24 8.20 -108.76 80.48
C THR A 24 6.74 -108.50 80.15
N ASP A 25 6.19 -107.41 80.69
CA ASP A 25 4.86 -106.89 80.36
C ASP A 25 5.01 -105.43 79.88
N PRO A 26 4.96 -105.17 78.57
CA PRO A 26 5.00 -103.81 78.04
C PRO A 26 3.61 -103.17 78.12
N GLU A 27 3.53 -101.97 78.71
CA GLU A 27 2.36 -101.10 78.61
C GLU A 27 2.77 -99.79 77.93
N GLY A 28 2.08 -99.46 76.84
CA GLY A 28 2.39 -98.31 76.00
C GLY A 28 1.36 -97.19 76.15
N ILE A 29 1.82 -95.94 76.08
CA ILE A 29 0.96 -94.77 75.88
C ILE A 29 1.33 -94.09 74.56
N ASP A 30 0.35 -93.97 73.69
CA ASP A 30 0.50 -93.24 72.42
C ASP A 30 0.58 -91.74 72.71
N VAL A 31 1.62 -91.09 72.18
CA VAL A 31 1.77 -89.64 72.24
C VAL A 31 1.43 -89.10 70.85
N PRO A 32 0.20 -88.61 70.63
CA PRO A 32 -0.20 -88.13 69.32
C PRO A 32 0.59 -86.88 68.91
N GLU A 33 0.78 -86.73 67.59
CA GLU A 33 1.48 -85.59 66.99
C GLU A 33 0.56 -84.91 65.98
N SER A 34 0.49 -83.59 66.10
CA SER A 34 -0.25 -82.69 65.22
C SER A 34 0.67 -81.56 64.78
N VAL A 35 0.47 -81.09 63.56
CA VAL A 35 1.14 -79.90 63.02
C VAL A 35 0.06 -78.89 62.65
N LEU A 36 0.33 -77.62 62.94
CA LEU A 36 -0.48 -76.51 62.47
C LEU A 36 0.00 -76.13 61.07
N GLU A 37 -0.93 -76.10 60.11
CA GLU A 37 -0.68 -75.54 58.79
C GLU A 37 -1.55 -74.31 58.59
N ILE A 38 -1.05 -73.31 57.87
CA ILE A 38 -1.84 -72.18 57.40
C ILE A 38 -1.74 -72.11 55.88
N VAL A 39 -2.88 -71.88 55.24
CA VAL A 39 -2.98 -71.56 53.82
C VAL A 39 -3.64 -70.19 53.70
N LYS A 40 -2.92 -69.24 53.13
CA LYS A 40 -3.43 -67.94 52.72
C LYS A 40 -3.77 -68.02 51.24
N THR A 41 -4.89 -67.45 50.85
CA THR A 41 -5.31 -67.42 49.45
C THR A 41 -5.91 -66.07 49.12
N ASN A 42 -5.43 -65.45 48.04
CA ASN A 42 -6.13 -64.34 47.41
C ASN A 42 -7.42 -64.88 46.76
N THR A 43 -8.56 -64.40 47.24
CA THR A 43 -9.89 -64.82 46.77
C THR A 43 -10.45 -63.92 45.67
N GLY A 44 -9.68 -62.90 45.27
CA GLY A 44 -10.02 -61.92 44.25
C GLY A 44 -10.03 -60.50 44.81
N PHE A 45 -10.69 -59.60 44.10
CA PHE A 45 -10.85 -58.22 44.53
C PHE A 45 -12.29 -57.73 44.32
N THR A 46 -12.64 -56.65 45.01
CA THR A 46 -13.87 -55.88 44.76
C THR A 46 -13.50 -54.61 44.01
N ASP A 47 -13.96 -54.53 42.78
CA ASP A 47 -13.87 -53.37 41.89
C ASP A 47 -14.91 -52.32 42.30
N ASN A 48 -14.46 -51.28 43.02
CA ASN A 48 -15.30 -50.23 43.56
C ASN A 48 -15.51 -49.08 42.57
N ASP A 49 -14.57 -48.86 41.64
CA ASP A 49 -14.60 -47.77 40.67
C ASP A 49 -15.12 -48.22 39.28
N GLY A 50 -15.25 -49.52 39.04
CA GLY A 50 -15.74 -50.10 37.80
C GLY A 50 -14.68 -50.16 36.69
N SER A 51 -13.40 -50.01 37.03
CA SER A 51 -12.25 -50.08 36.12
C SER A 51 -12.05 -51.48 35.52
N GLY A 52 -12.52 -52.52 36.21
CA GLY A 52 -12.37 -53.91 35.79
C GLY A 52 -10.99 -54.53 36.09
N ASP A 53 -10.11 -53.80 36.79
CA ASP A 53 -8.83 -54.25 37.32
C ASP A 53 -8.61 -53.72 38.75
N ILE A 54 -7.44 -53.96 39.33
CA ILE A 54 -7.14 -53.51 40.70
C ILE A 54 -6.65 -52.06 40.63
N SER A 55 -7.41 -51.15 41.23
CA SER A 55 -7.16 -49.71 41.25
C SER A 55 -7.15 -49.13 42.67
N GLU A 56 -6.83 -47.84 42.82
CA GLU A 56 -6.88 -47.16 44.13
C GLU A 56 -8.32 -47.18 44.70
N GLY A 57 -8.46 -47.61 45.95
CA GLY A 57 -9.75 -47.69 46.64
C GLY A 57 -10.47 -49.03 46.48
N ASP A 58 -9.97 -49.94 45.64
CA ASP A 58 -10.47 -51.31 45.55
C ASP A 58 -10.10 -52.15 46.77
N PHE A 59 -10.80 -53.26 46.98
CA PHE A 59 -10.50 -54.20 48.05
C PHE A 59 -9.88 -55.48 47.52
N VAL A 60 -8.66 -55.81 47.93
CA VAL A 60 -8.08 -57.15 47.73
C VAL A 60 -8.53 -58.06 48.88
N LEU A 61 -9.05 -59.25 48.56
CA LEU A 61 -9.72 -60.13 49.51
C LEU A 61 -8.88 -61.38 49.80
N TYR A 62 -8.63 -61.68 51.08
CA TYR A 62 -7.85 -62.83 51.50
C TYR A 62 -8.64 -63.74 52.45
N ASP A 63 -8.48 -65.06 52.25
CA ASP A 63 -8.87 -66.08 53.23
C ASP A 63 -7.61 -66.73 53.81
N LEU A 64 -7.50 -66.74 55.14
CA LEU A 64 -6.43 -67.39 55.89
C LEU A 64 -7.03 -68.58 56.62
N THR A 65 -6.71 -69.80 56.19
CA THR A 65 -7.25 -71.04 56.77
C THR A 65 -6.18 -71.79 57.55
N ALA A 66 -6.34 -71.88 58.86
CA ALA A 66 -5.47 -72.69 59.72
C ALA A 66 -6.08 -74.08 59.91
N THR A 67 -5.29 -75.14 59.71
CA THR A 67 -5.73 -76.54 59.81
C THR A 67 -4.85 -77.30 60.78
N ASN A 68 -5.48 -78.04 61.71
CA ASN A 68 -4.77 -79.01 62.53
C ASN A 68 -4.59 -80.32 61.75
N VAL A 69 -3.39 -80.57 61.24
CA VAL A 69 -3.09 -81.78 60.47
C VAL A 69 -2.55 -82.86 61.41
N ALA A 70 -3.27 -83.98 61.48
CA ALA A 70 -2.84 -85.16 62.23
C ALA A 70 -1.66 -85.83 61.53
N VAL A 71 -0.50 -85.88 62.17
CA VAL A 71 0.70 -86.50 61.60
C VAL A 71 0.79 -87.98 62.01
N ALA A 72 0.54 -88.29 63.28
CA ALA A 72 0.63 -89.65 63.80
C ALA A 72 -0.38 -89.92 64.93
N LEU A 73 -0.75 -91.19 65.09
CA LEU A 73 -1.57 -91.71 66.20
C LEU A 73 -2.90 -90.96 66.42
N GLY A 74 -3.50 -90.44 65.35
CA GLY A 74 -4.81 -89.77 65.38
C GLY A 74 -4.77 -88.27 65.72
N GLY A 75 -3.58 -87.69 65.96
CA GLY A 75 -3.39 -86.26 66.22
C GLY A 75 -3.83 -85.79 67.61
N ALA A 76 -3.31 -84.63 68.03
CA ALA A 76 -3.68 -83.96 69.27
C ALA A 76 -4.55 -82.73 68.97
N ASN A 77 -5.36 -82.30 69.94
CA ASN A 77 -6.05 -81.01 69.82
C ASN A 77 -5.02 -79.87 69.92
N LEU A 78 -5.11 -78.90 69.02
CA LEU A 78 -4.38 -77.64 69.12
C LEU A 78 -5.27 -76.61 69.81
N THR A 79 -4.82 -76.02 70.91
CA THR A 79 -5.57 -75.03 71.70
C THR A 79 -5.05 -73.63 71.45
N ASN A 80 -5.91 -72.65 71.71
CA ASN A 80 -5.58 -71.23 71.55
C ASN A 80 -5.04 -70.93 70.15
N VAL A 81 -5.61 -71.59 69.13
CA VAL A 81 -5.26 -71.35 67.74
C VAL A 81 -5.76 -69.96 67.36
N VAL A 82 -4.84 -69.09 66.95
CA VAL A 82 -5.14 -67.71 66.52
C VAL A 82 -4.56 -67.50 65.13
N ILE A 83 -5.38 -66.97 64.24
CA ILE A 83 -5.00 -66.58 62.88
C ILE A 83 -4.84 -65.07 62.87
N THR A 84 -3.74 -64.57 62.31
CA THR A 84 -3.43 -63.14 62.17
C THR A 84 -3.08 -62.83 60.73
N ASP A 85 -3.56 -61.70 60.22
CA ASP A 85 -3.12 -61.14 58.94
C ASP A 85 -2.15 -59.99 59.19
N ASP A 86 -0.91 -60.09 58.71
CA ASP A 86 0.13 -59.10 59.01
C ASP A 86 -0.12 -57.73 58.35
N LEU A 87 -0.75 -57.71 57.18
CA LEU A 87 -1.01 -56.46 56.44
C LEU A 87 -2.10 -55.62 57.10
N THR A 88 -3.22 -56.25 57.46
CA THR A 88 -4.37 -55.56 58.07
C THR A 88 -4.28 -55.48 59.61
N GLY A 89 -3.54 -56.41 60.23
CA GLY A 89 -3.48 -56.58 61.68
C GLY A 89 -4.70 -57.30 62.28
N ASP A 90 -5.60 -57.80 61.44
CA ASP A 90 -6.82 -58.51 61.88
C ASP A 90 -6.47 -59.87 62.49
N THR A 91 -7.21 -60.25 63.54
CA THR A 91 -6.98 -61.49 64.30
C THR A 91 -8.27 -62.26 64.53
N SER A 92 -8.23 -63.58 64.40
CA SER A 92 -9.35 -64.46 64.76
C SER A 92 -9.49 -64.58 66.28
N THR A 93 -10.67 -64.99 66.74
CA THR A 93 -10.85 -65.32 68.16
C THR A 93 -10.18 -66.67 68.46
N PRO A 94 -9.46 -66.83 69.58
CA PRO A 94 -8.80 -68.09 69.90
C PRO A 94 -9.76 -69.28 69.96
N LEU A 95 -9.39 -70.38 69.30
CA LEU A 95 -10.20 -71.61 69.24
C LEU A 95 -9.36 -72.86 69.54
N THR A 96 -10.02 -73.99 69.82
CA THR A 96 -9.38 -75.31 69.87
C THR A 96 -9.76 -76.08 68.60
N LEU A 97 -8.77 -76.53 67.83
CA LEU A 97 -8.96 -77.36 66.63
C LEU A 97 -8.69 -78.83 66.96
N ALA A 98 -9.68 -79.69 66.78
CA ALA A 98 -9.46 -81.13 66.81
C ALA A 98 -8.66 -81.59 65.58
N PRO A 99 -8.04 -82.78 65.60
CA PRO A 99 -7.34 -83.32 64.44
C PRO A 99 -8.22 -83.36 63.19
N GLY A 100 -7.79 -82.68 62.13
CA GLY A 100 -8.52 -82.53 60.86
C GLY A 100 -9.51 -81.37 60.79
N GLU A 101 -9.68 -80.59 61.86
CA GLU A 101 -10.49 -79.36 61.84
C GLU A 101 -9.69 -78.14 61.38
N SER A 102 -10.41 -77.17 60.81
CA SER A 102 -9.85 -75.90 60.35
C SER A 102 -10.72 -74.72 60.78
N ASP A 103 -10.10 -73.55 60.89
CA ASP A 103 -10.78 -72.26 61.04
C ASP A 103 -10.28 -71.28 59.98
N THR A 104 -11.12 -70.33 59.57
CA THR A 104 -10.80 -69.39 58.50
C THR A 104 -11.07 -67.96 58.94
N LEU A 105 -10.06 -67.10 58.76
CA LEU A 105 -10.17 -65.66 58.91
C LEU A 105 -10.21 -65.01 57.52
N SER A 106 -11.30 -64.31 57.20
CA SER A 106 -11.45 -63.54 55.96
C SER A 106 -11.19 -62.06 56.24
N VAL A 107 -10.30 -61.45 55.45
CA VAL A 107 -9.91 -60.04 55.59
C VAL A 107 -9.88 -59.36 54.22
N SER A 108 -9.95 -58.03 54.22
CA SER A 108 -9.85 -57.21 53.02
C SER A 108 -8.87 -56.07 53.23
N TYR A 109 -8.02 -55.81 52.23
CA TYR A 109 -7.12 -54.67 52.20
C TYR A 109 -7.58 -53.65 51.15
N THR A 110 -7.73 -52.38 51.53
CA THR A 110 -8.02 -51.29 50.59
C THR A 110 -6.72 -50.86 49.91
N VAL A 111 -6.68 -50.94 48.59
CA VAL A 111 -5.55 -50.48 47.78
C VAL A 111 -5.39 -48.96 47.95
N GLN A 112 -4.17 -48.52 48.23
CA GLN A 112 -3.81 -47.11 48.39
C GLN A 112 -3.06 -46.60 47.16
N ALA A 113 -3.03 -45.29 46.93
CA ALA A 113 -2.22 -44.67 45.88
C ALA A 113 -0.74 -45.12 45.90
N SER A 114 -0.17 -45.40 47.08
CA SER A 114 1.21 -45.88 47.21
C SER A 114 1.44 -47.31 46.73
N ASP A 115 0.37 -48.08 46.58
CA ASP A 115 0.44 -49.48 46.17
C ASP A 115 0.46 -49.60 44.63
N LEU A 116 -0.03 -48.59 43.92
CA LEU A 116 -0.01 -48.53 42.45
C LEU A 116 1.40 -48.75 41.91
N GLY A 117 1.53 -49.68 40.96
CA GLY A 117 2.81 -50.02 40.35
C GLY A 117 3.76 -50.78 41.27
N THR A 118 3.26 -51.29 42.41
CA THR A 118 3.99 -52.15 43.33
C THR A 118 3.28 -53.49 43.58
N THR A 119 3.93 -54.38 44.33
CA THR A 119 3.34 -55.65 44.78
C THR A 119 2.91 -55.50 46.23
N ILE A 120 1.62 -55.73 46.51
CA ILE A 120 1.08 -55.86 47.86
C ILE A 120 1.50 -57.22 48.40
N ALA A 121 2.50 -57.24 49.28
CA ALA A 121 2.92 -58.43 50.00
C ALA A 121 2.14 -58.57 51.32
N ASN A 122 1.47 -59.71 51.51
CA ASN A 122 0.69 -59.98 52.71
C ASN A 122 1.03 -61.36 53.29
N THR A 123 1.33 -61.44 54.58
CA THR A 123 1.64 -62.71 55.26
C THR A 123 0.55 -63.06 56.27
N GLY A 124 0.02 -64.27 56.16
CA GLY A 124 -0.86 -64.85 57.16
C GLY A 124 -0.05 -65.62 58.19
N VAL A 125 -0.42 -65.52 59.47
CA VAL A 125 0.23 -66.23 60.58
C VAL A 125 -0.81 -67.05 61.34
N ALA A 126 -0.53 -68.32 61.63
CA ALA A 126 -1.28 -69.10 62.59
C ALA A 126 -0.38 -69.55 63.74
N ASP A 127 -0.85 -69.36 64.96
CA ASP A 127 -0.13 -69.71 66.19
C ASP A 127 -0.99 -70.60 67.09
N SER A 128 -0.38 -71.48 67.89
CA SER A 128 -1.06 -72.33 68.88
C SER A 128 -0.18 -72.57 70.10
N ASP A 129 -0.78 -73.06 71.19
CA ASP A 129 0.01 -73.38 72.39
C ASP A 129 0.94 -74.61 72.22
N GLN A 130 0.76 -75.40 71.17
CA GLN A 130 1.43 -76.70 70.98
C GLN A 130 2.43 -76.74 69.84
N THR A 131 2.42 -75.77 68.93
CA THR A 131 3.31 -75.70 67.77
C THR A 131 3.97 -74.33 67.70
N ASP A 132 5.13 -74.25 67.05
CA ASP A 132 5.65 -72.94 66.66
C ASP A 132 4.68 -72.26 65.67
N PRO A 133 4.65 -70.91 65.62
CA PRO A 133 3.88 -70.18 64.63
C PRO A 133 4.27 -70.56 63.20
N VAL A 134 3.27 -70.69 62.34
CA VAL A 134 3.45 -70.92 60.91
C VAL A 134 2.97 -69.73 60.11
N THR A 135 3.58 -69.52 58.95
CA THR A 135 3.30 -68.36 58.09
C THR A 135 3.09 -68.78 56.65
N ASP A 136 2.21 -68.09 55.94
CA ASP A 136 2.03 -68.27 54.50
C ASP A 136 1.91 -66.89 53.80
N PRO A 137 2.87 -66.50 52.95
CA PRO A 137 2.84 -65.23 52.22
C PRO A 137 2.00 -65.33 50.94
N GLU A 138 1.33 -64.24 50.58
CA GLU A 138 0.59 -64.06 49.33
C GLU A 138 0.86 -62.65 48.79
N ASP A 139 1.23 -62.57 47.52
CA ASP A 139 1.63 -61.34 46.84
C ASP A 139 0.60 -60.98 45.74
N VAL A 140 0.23 -59.70 45.64
CA VAL A 140 -0.71 -59.21 44.61
C VAL A 140 -0.11 -57.99 43.92
N ASP A 141 0.15 -58.12 42.62
CA ASP A 141 0.66 -57.01 41.79
C ASP A 141 -0.47 -56.02 41.48
N VAL A 142 -0.20 -54.72 41.69
CA VAL A 142 -1.16 -53.64 41.41
C VAL A 142 -0.71 -52.88 40.16
N PRO A 143 -1.49 -52.90 39.06
CA PRO A 143 -1.11 -52.21 37.84
C PRO A 143 -1.04 -50.68 38.01
N GLU A 144 -0.26 -50.04 37.14
CA GLU A 144 -0.19 -48.57 37.07
C GLU A 144 -0.07 -48.13 35.61
N SER A 145 -0.82 -47.09 35.27
CA SER A 145 -0.82 -46.42 33.97
C SER A 145 -0.72 -44.92 34.14
N ILE A 146 -0.24 -44.24 33.10
CA ILE A 146 -0.32 -42.78 32.97
C ILE A 146 -1.14 -42.42 31.73
N LEU A 147 -1.84 -41.29 31.81
CA LEU A 147 -2.51 -40.69 30.68
C LEU A 147 -1.55 -39.71 29.99
N GLU A 148 -1.39 -39.84 28.68
CA GLU A 148 -0.64 -38.91 27.85
C GLU A 148 -1.58 -38.31 26.80
N ILE A 149 -1.39 -37.04 26.46
CA ILE A 149 -2.07 -36.40 25.32
C ILE A 149 -1.03 -35.85 24.36
N VAL A 150 -1.26 -36.08 23.07
CA VAL A 150 -0.50 -35.46 21.99
C VAL A 150 -1.49 -34.70 21.12
N LYS A 151 -1.29 -33.39 21.02
CA LYS A 151 -1.98 -32.51 20.09
C LYS A 151 -1.09 -32.30 18.88
N THR A 152 -1.65 -32.38 17.68
CA THR A 152 -0.89 -32.20 16.45
C THR A 152 -1.68 -31.37 15.47
N ASN A 153 -1.05 -30.34 14.91
CA ASN A 153 -1.56 -29.67 13.72
C ASN A 153 -1.40 -30.61 12.51
N THR A 154 -2.53 -31.00 11.92
CA THR A 154 -2.59 -31.92 10.78
C THR A 154 -2.62 -31.20 9.43
N GLY A 155 -2.60 -29.87 9.44
CA GLY A 155 -2.65 -29.00 8.26
C GLY A 155 -3.77 -27.99 8.35
N PHE A 156 -4.20 -27.49 7.20
CA PHE A 156 -5.32 -26.58 7.08
C PHE A 156 -6.13 -26.87 5.81
N THR A 157 -7.39 -26.45 5.79
CA THR A 157 -8.20 -26.39 4.59
C THR A 157 -8.12 -24.98 4.03
N ASP A 158 -7.46 -24.86 2.88
CA ASP A 158 -7.32 -23.64 2.09
C ASP A 158 -8.63 -23.38 1.32
N ASN A 159 -9.47 -22.51 1.90
CA ASN A 159 -10.83 -22.24 1.41
C ASN A 159 -10.84 -21.17 0.31
N ASP A 160 -9.85 -20.28 0.28
CA ASP A 160 -9.73 -19.19 -0.70
C ASP A 160 -8.73 -19.49 -1.84
N MET A 161 -8.00 -20.60 -1.77
CA MET A 161 -6.96 -21.03 -2.70
C MET A 161 -5.73 -20.11 -2.73
N SER A 162 -5.44 -19.40 -1.64
CA SER A 162 -4.23 -18.57 -1.51
C SER A 162 -2.95 -19.42 -1.42
N GLY A 163 -3.06 -20.69 -1.01
CA GLY A 163 -1.93 -21.60 -0.83
C GLY A 163 -1.19 -21.43 0.50
N ASP A 164 -1.69 -20.58 1.40
CA ASP A 164 -1.21 -20.36 2.76
C ASP A 164 -2.39 -20.16 3.72
N ILE A 165 -2.12 -19.98 5.01
CA ILE A 165 -3.19 -19.83 6.01
C ILE A 165 -3.69 -18.38 5.97
N SER A 166 -4.94 -18.17 5.56
CA SER A 166 -5.58 -16.85 5.49
C SER A 166 -6.89 -16.79 6.30
N ILE A 167 -7.57 -15.64 6.30
CA ILE A 167 -8.86 -15.49 7.00
C ILE A 167 -9.90 -16.43 6.38
N GLY A 168 -10.58 -17.20 7.22
CA GLY A 168 -11.64 -18.11 6.78
C GLY A 168 -11.16 -19.52 6.44
N ASP A 169 -9.85 -19.76 6.46
CA ASP A 169 -9.29 -21.11 6.41
C ASP A 169 -9.51 -21.88 7.71
N ASP A 170 -9.54 -23.20 7.61
CA ASP A 170 -9.74 -24.07 8.77
C ASP A 170 -8.42 -24.77 9.15
N VAL A 171 -7.82 -24.39 10.28
CA VAL A 171 -6.67 -25.11 10.86
C VAL A 171 -7.15 -26.38 11.54
N LEU A 172 -6.54 -27.51 11.21
CA LEU A 172 -6.99 -28.85 11.60
C LEU A 172 -6.10 -29.45 12.69
N TYR A 173 -6.70 -29.92 13.79
CA TYR A 173 -5.99 -30.53 14.90
C TYR A 173 -6.51 -31.93 15.20
N ASP A 174 -5.58 -32.84 15.50
CA ASP A 174 -5.87 -34.12 16.15
C ASP A 174 -5.32 -34.10 17.57
N LEU A 175 -6.18 -34.40 18.55
CA LEU A 175 -5.83 -34.56 19.96
C LEU A 175 -5.96 -36.04 20.29
N THR A 176 -4.84 -36.73 20.55
CA THR A 176 -4.83 -38.17 20.84
C THR A 176 -4.45 -38.41 22.29
N ALA A 177 -5.38 -38.95 23.08
CA ALA A 177 -5.13 -39.39 24.44
C ALA A 177 -4.75 -40.88 24.44
N THR A 178 -3.66 -41.24 25.11
CA THR A 178 -3.12 -42.61 25.17
C THR A 178 -2.97 -43.07 26.60
N ASN A 179 -3.47 -44.27 26.90
CA ASN A 179 -3.20 -44.96 28.16
C ASN A 179 -1.84 -45.68 28.06
N THR A 180 -0.80 -45.13 28.67
CA THR A 180 0.56 -45.68 28.62
C THR A 180 0.83 -46.55 29.86
N PRO A 181 1.04 -47.88 29.71
CA PRO A 181 1.30 -48.78 30.82
C PRO A 181 2.66 -48.49 31.48
N VAL A 182 2.69 -48.37 32.81
CA VAL A 182 3.92 -48.14 33.58
C VAL A 182 4.41 -49.42 34.25
N ALA A 183 3.51 -50.16 34.91
CA ALA A 183 3.85 -51.35 35.67
C ALA A 183 2.78 -52.45 35.55
N PHE A 184 3.23 -53.71 35.66
CA PHE A 184 2.40 -54.92 35.67
C PHE A 184 1.36 -55.06 34.54
N GLY A 185 1.64 -54.44 33.38
CA GLY A 185 0.74 -54.48 32.22
C GLY A 185 -0.24 -53.32 32.12
N GLY A 186 -0.24 -52.39 33.08
CA GLY A 186 -1.04 -51.16 33.06
C GLY A 186 -2.44 -51.34 33.62
N ALA A 187 -3.02 -50.23 34.07
CA ALA A 187 -4.38 -50.15 34.55
C ALA A 187 -5.32 -49.61 33.45
N ASN A 188 -6.59 -49.96 33.48
CA ASN A 188 -7.63 -49.34 32.67
C ASN A 188 -7.84 -47.89 33.12
N LEU A 189 -7.97 -46.97 32.18
CA LEU A 189 -8.37 -45.58 32.47
C LEU A 189 -9.83 -45.40 32.07
N THR A 190 -10.69 -45.07 33.02
CA THR A 190 -12.12 -44.86 32.79
C THR A 190 -12.45 -43.39 32.61
N ASN A 191 -13.59 -43.14 31.95
CA ASN A 191 -14.12 -41.79 31.77
C ASN A 191 -13.07 -40.84 31.15
N VAL A 192 -12.26 -41.36 30.23
CA VAL A 192 -11.27 -40.57 29.51
C VAL A 192 -12.01 -39.60 28.60
N VAL A 193 -11.80 -38.31 28.82
CA VAL A 193 -12.40 -37.23 28.03
C VAL A 193 -11.29 -36.34 27.49
N ILE A 194 -11.37 -36.04 26.21
CA ILE A 194 -10.46 -35.11 25.51
C ILE A 194 -11.22 -33.80 25.28
N SER A 195 -10.61 -32.66 25.58
CA SER A 195 -11.17 -31.34 25.31
C SER A 195 -10.18 -30.44 24.58
N ASP A 196 -10.70 -29.55 23.74
CA ASP A 196 -9.94 -28.54 23.03
C ASP A 196 -10.34 -27.14 23.51
N ASP A 197 -9.40 -26.38 24.06
CA ASP A 197 -9.70 -25.10 24.70
C ASP A 197 -10.11 -24.01 23.69
N LEU A 198 -9.58 -24.07 22.46
CA LEU A 198 -9.83 -23.05 21.43
C LEU A 198 -11.23 -23.20 20.81
N THR A 199 -11.63 -24.43 20.50
CA THR A 199 -12.94 -24.74 19.88
C THR A 199 -14.04 -24.99 20.91
N GLY A 200 -13.67 -25.41 22.12
CA GLY A 200 -14.60 -25.84 23.16
C GLY A 200 -15.18 -27.25 22.95
N ASP A 201 -14.68 -27.98 21.95
CA ASP A 201 -15.13 -29.33 21.63
C ASP A 201 -14.63 -30.33 22.69
N THR A 202 -15.44 -31.38 22.90
CA THR A 202 -15.15 -32.44 23.88
C THR A 202 -15.52 -33.80 23.29
N SER A 203 -14.69 -34.82 23.54
CA SER A 203 -15.02 -36.21 23.19
C SER A 203 -16.06 -36.79 24.14
N ALA A 204 -16.72 -37.88 23.71
CA ALA A 204 -17.53 -38.67 24.62
C ALA A 204 -16.61 -39.46 25.56
N PRO A 205 -17.01 -39.68 26.83
CA PRO A 205 -16.19 -40.43 27.78
C PRO A 205 -16.00 -41.88 27.31
N VAL A 206 -14.75 -42.35 27.38
CA VAL A 206 -14.36 -43.70 26.97
C VAL A 206 -13.52 -44.38 28.06
N THR A 207 -13.52 -45.72 28.09
CA THR A 207 -12.54 -46.49 28.87
C THR A 207 -11.44 -46.94 27.94
N LEU A 208 -10.18 -46.61 28.27
CA LEU A 208 -9.00 -47.04 27.52
C LEU A 208 -8.31 -48.18 28.26
N ALA A 209 -8.19 -49.34 27.61
CA ALA A 209 -7.34 -50.41 28.12
C ALA A 209 -5.84 -50.03 28.00
N PRO A 210 -4.93 -50.70 28.72
CA PRO A 210 -3.50 -50.46 28.61
C PRO A 210 -2.99 -50.49 27.16
N GLY A 211 -2.43 -49.37 26.69
CA GLY A 211 -1.92 -49.19 25.32
C GLY A 211 -2.97 -48.74 24.29
N GLU A 212 -4.23 -48.56 24.67
CA GLU A 212 -5.26 -47.99 23.80
C GLU A 212 -5.24 -46.46 23.80
N SER A 213 -5.81 -45.88 22.74
CA SER A 213 -5.91 -44.45 22.55
C SER A 213 -7.28 -44.06 21.99
N ASP A 214 -7.71 -42.83 22.26
CA ASP A 214 -8.83 -42.17 21.60
C ASP A 214 -8.37 -40.85 20.97
N THR A 215 -9.04 -40.44 19.90
CA THR A 215 -8.66 -39.22 19.15
C THR A 215 -9.88 -38.33 18.94
N LEU A 216 -9.73 -37.07 19.32
CA LEU A 216 -10.66 -35.98 19.00
C LEU A 216 -10.06 -35.12 17.89
N SER A 217 -10.72 -35.08 16.73
CA SER A 217 -10.36 -34.20 15.62
C SER A 217 -11.23 -32.95 15.65
N VAL A 218 -10.61 -31.78 15.58
CA VAL A 218 -11.29 -30.47 15.61
C VAL A 218 -10.70 -29.54 14.55
N SER A 219 -11.45 -28.50 14.20
CA SER A 219 -11.01 -27.46 13.27
C SER A 219 -11.30 -26.07 13.82
N TYR A 220 -10.37 -25.14 13.63
CA TYR A 220 -10.55 -23.73 13.98
C TYR A 220 -10.50 -22.87 12.73
N THR A 221 -11.56 -22.11 12.48
CA THR A 221 -11.62 -21.14 11.37
C THR A 221 -10.87 -19.87 11.74
N VAL A 222 -9.83 -19.54 10.99
CA VAL A 222 -8.98 -18.36 11.16
C VAL A 222 -9.81 -17.09 11.10
N GLN A 223 -9.62 -16.21 12.08
CA GLN A 223 -10.30 -14.92 12.18
C GLN A 223 -9.36 -13.79 11.78
N ALA A 224 -9.93 -12.63 11.45
CA ALA A 224 -9.15 -11.42 11.14
C ALA A 224 -8.20 -10.99 12.28
N SER A 225 -8.52 -11.31 13.53
CA SER A 225 -7.65 -11.04 14.69
C SER A 225 -6.41 -11.91 14.75
N ASP A 226 -6.39 -13.02 14.01
CA ASP A 226 -5.30 -13.99 14.05
C ASP A 226 -4.18 -13.61 13.07
N LEU A 227 -4.46 -12.78 12.06
CA LEU A 227 -3.49 -12.32 11.07
C LEU A 227 -2.28 -11.65 11.74
N GLY A 228 -1.08 -12.04 11.31
CA GLY A 228 0.18 -11.57 11.87
C GLY A 228 0.47 -12.06 13.30
N THR A 229 -0.31 -13.01 13.82
CA THR A 229 -0.14 -13.59 15.15
C THR A 229 0.09 -15.11 15.09
N THR A 230 0.12 -15.76 16.25
CA THR A 230 0.21 -17.22 16.36
C THR A 230 -1.04 -17.72 17.07
N ILE A 231 -1.78 -18.62 16.42
CA ILE A 231 -2.88 -19.36 17.05
C ILE A 231 -2.27 -20.32 18.07
N GLU A 232 -2.58 -20.11 19.34
CA GLU A 232 -2.25 -21.02 20.44
C GLU A 232 -3.49 -21.84 20.76
N ASN A 233 -3.38 -23.17 20.67
CA ASN A 233 -4.46 -24.08 20.98
C ASN A 233 -3.98 -25.18 21.94
N THR A 234 -4.65 -25.35 23.07
CA THR A 234 -4.31 -26.37 24.08
C THR A 234 -5.35 -27.48 24.10
N GLY A 235 -4.88 -28.72 23.99
CA GLY A 235 -5.68 -29.91 24.23
C GLY A 235 -5.51 -30.40 25.65
N THR A 236 -6.58 -30.91 26.27
CA THR A 236 -6.56 -31.52 27.59
C THR A 236 -7.13 -32.93 27.52
N ALA A 237 -6.54 -33.89 28.22
CA ALA A 237 -7.15 -35.20 28.48
C ALA A 237 -7.25 -35.42 30.00
N ASP A 238 -8.38 -35.94 30.45
CA ASP A 238 -8.66 -36.23 31.86
C ASP A 238 -9.23 -37.65 32.01
N SER A 239 -9.02 -38.28 33.16
CA SER A 239 -9.58 -39.61 33.50
C SER A 239 -9.87 -39.70 34.99
N ASP A 240 -10.62 -40.72 35.42
CA ASP A 240 -10.92 -40.88 36.85
C ASP A 240 -9.68 -41.30 37.68
N GLN A 241 -8.68 -41.94 37.06
CA GLN A 241 -7.50 -42.50 37.72
C GLN A 241 -6.26 -41.59 37.68
N THR A 242 -6.24 -40.56 36.82
CA THR A 242 -5.08 -39.67 36.66
C THR A 242 -5.48 -38.21 36.77
N ASN A 243 -4.54 -37.33 37.11
CA ASN A 243 -4.78 -35.91 36.94
C ASN A 243 -4.89 -35.54 35.45
N PRO A 244 -5.58 -34.44 35.09
CA PRO A 244 -5.61 -33.94 33.74
C PRO A 244 -4.20 -33.64 33.21
N VAL A 245 -3.99 -33.95 31.93
CA VAL A 245 -2.77 -33.64 31.17
C VAL A 245 -3.11 -32.73 30.00
N THR A 246 -2.17 -31.87 29.62
CA THR A 246 -2.37 -30.85 28.58
C THR A 246 -1.24 -30.83 27.57
N ASP A 247 -1.53 -30.52 26.32
CA ASP A 247 -0.54 -30.34 25.25
C ASP A 247 -0.90 -29.14 24.36
N PRO A 248 -0.08 -28.07 24.31
CA PRO A 248 -0.30 -26.91 23.47
C PRO A 248 0.31 -27.07 22.07
N GLU A 249 -0.37 -26.54 21.06
CA GLU A 249 0.08 -26.45 19.68
C GLU A 249 0.01 -24.99 19.18
N PHE A 250 1.00 -24.58 18.38
CA PHE A 250 1.18 -23.20 17.93
C PHE A 250 1.24 -23.11 16.41
N VAL A 251 0.33 -22.35 15.80
CA VAL A 251 0.25 -22.19 14.34
C VAL A 251 0.40 -20.71 13.97
N PRO A 252 1.53 -20.28 13.38
CA PRO A 252 1.69 -18.90 12.94
C PRO A 252 0.77 -18.62 11.75
N VAL A 253 0.14 -17.44 11.76
CA VAL A 253 -0.70 -16.95 10.67
C VAL A 253 -0.01 -15.72 10.06
N PRO A 254 0.30 -15.74 8.76
CA PRO A 254 0.93 -14.60 8.10
C PRO A 254 0.01 -13.37 8.12
N ASP A 255 0.60 -12.17 8.07
CA ASP A 255 -0.14 -10.92 7.86
C ASP A 255 -0.25 -10.61 6.35
N SER A 256 -1.26 -9.84 5.96
CA SER A 256 -1.49 -9.42 4.57
C SER A 256 -1.28 -7.92 4.44
N ASP A 257 -0.44 -7.48 3.50
CA ASP A 257 -0.16 -6.06 3.29
C ASP A 257 0.22 -5.78 1.83
N LEU A 258 -0.46 -4.81 1.24
CA LEU A 258 -0.37 -4.43 -0.18
C LEU A 258 -0.03 -2.95 -0.27
N VAL A 259 0.97 -2.62 -1.09
CA VAL A 259 1.31 -1.23 -1.39
C VAL A 259 1.28 -1.03 -2.90
N ILE A 260 0.73 0.09 -3.34
CA ILE A 260 0.86 0.57 -4.71
C ILE A 260 1.80 1.78 -4.75
N THR A 261 2.67 1.80 -5.75
CA THR A 261 3.45 2.98 -6.13
C THR A 261 3.10 3.35 -7.55
N LYS A 262 2.59 4.56 -7.74
CA LYS A 262 2.38 5.19 -9.02
C LYS A 262 3.54 6.13 -9.32
N THR A 263 4.02 6.13 -10.54
CA THR A 263 5.12 7.01 -10.93
C THR A 263 4.91 7.52 -12.34
N ASN A 264 4.99 8.84 -12.50
CA ASN A 264 5.16 9.46 -13.82
C ASN A 264 6.57 9.13 -14.32
N THR A 265 6.65 8.38 -15.42
CA THR A 265 7.92 7.95 -16.03
C THR A 265 8.43 8.91 -17.12
N GLY A 266 7.67 9.97 -17.40
CA GLY A 266 7.95 11.00 -18.39
C GLY A 266 6.77 11.19 -19.35
N PHE A 267 7.06 11.75 -20.51
CA PHE A 267 6.10 11.91 -21.60
C PHE A 267 6.76 11.60 -22.95
N THR A 268 5.93 11.25 -23.93
CA THR A 268 6.33 11.16 -25.33
C THR A 268 5.97 12.47 -26.02
N ASP A 269 7.01 13.23 -26.39
CA ASP A 269 6.92 14.46 -27.18
C ASP A 269 6.62 14.10 -28.65
N ASN A 270 5.35 14.20 -29.02
CA ASN A 270 4.84 13.83 -30.33
C ASN A 270 4.94 14.97 -31.36
N ASP A 271 5.00 16.23 -30.89
CA ASP A 271 5.07 17.42 -31.74
C ASP A 271 6.48 18.03 -31.87
N GLY A 272 7.41 17.65 -30.97
CA GLY A 272 8.79 18.11 -30.94
C GLY A 272 8.99 19.46 -30.25
N SER A 273 8.01 19.93 -29.47
CA SER A 273 8.04 21.19 -28.72
C SER A 273 9.05 21.18 -27.57
N GLY A 274 9.40 19.98 -27.06
CA GLY A 274 10.32 19.79 -25.95
C GLY A 274 9.71 19.97 -24.56
N ASP A 275 8.40 20.18 -24.48
CA ASP A 275 7.60 20.24 -23.26
C ASP A 275 6.26 19.50 -23.45
N ILE A 276 5.41 19.50 -22.42
CA ILE A 276 4.13 18.79 -22.45
C ILE A 276 3.09 19.68 -23.14
N SER A 277 2.60 19.22 -24.28
CA SER A 277 1.65 19.93 -25.15
C SER A 277 0.46 19.04 -25.55
N VAL A 278 -0.52 19.60 -26.25
CA VAL A 278 -1.71 18.84 -26.70
C VAL A 278 -1.31 17.74 -27.67
N GLY A 279 -1.72 16.51 -27.38
CA GLY A 279 -1.41 15.33 -28.20
C GLY A 279 -0.16 14.56 -27.75
N ASP A 280 0.59 15.08 -26.78
CA ASP A 280 1.65 14.32 -26.12
C ASP A 280 1.08 13.27 -25.16
N ASP A 281 1.85 12.20 -24.95
CA ASP A 281 1.42 11.09 -24.08
C ASP A 281 2.21 11.11 -22.77
N ILE A 282 1.54 11.37 -21.65
CA ILE A 282 2.11 11.24 -20.30
C ILE A 282 2.10 9.76 -19.93
N LEU A 283 3.24 9.24 -19.45
CA LEU A 283 3.46 7.82 -19.18
C LEU A 283 3.46 7.55 -17.68
N TYR A 284 2.66 6.57 -17.23
CA TYR A 284 2.60 6.15 -15.84
C TYR A 284 2.91 4.66 -15.70
N ASP A 285 3.70 4.33 -14.68
CA ASP A 285 3.84 2.96 -14.19
C ASP A 285 3.20 2.87 -12.79
N LEU A 286 2.27 1.93 -12.63
CA LEU A 286 1.62 1.60 -11.37
C LEU A 286 2.12 0.21 -10.95
N THR A 287 2.83 0.13 -9.83
CA THR A 287 3.39 -1.13 -9.32
C THR A 287 2.76 -1.49 -7.99
N ALA A 288 2.02 -2.59 -7.95
CA ALA A 288 1.50 -3.17 -6.73
C ALA A 288 2.49 -4.21 -6.18
N THR A 289 2.85 -4.11 -4.91
CA THR A 289 3.82 -4.97 -4.24
C THR A 289 3.22 -5.58 -2.98
N ASN A 290 3.30 -6.90 -2.85
CA ASN A 290 2.99 -7.59 -1.62
C ASN A 290 4.15 -7.43 -0.63
N ILE A 291 3.93 -6.64 0.43
CA ILE A 291 4.92 -6.42 1.49
C ILE A 291 4.60 -7.22 2.77
N GLY A 292 3.47 -7.93 2.77
CA GLY A 292 3.03 -8.83 3.83
C GLY A 292 3.74 -10.19 3.81
N GLY A 293 3.29 -11.07 4.72
CA GLY A 293 3.77 -12.45 4.81
C GLY A 293 2.86 -13.47 4.12
N ALA A 294 1.63 -13.07 3.75
CA ALA A 294 0.64 -13.92 3.10
C ALA A 294 0.68 -13.77 1.57
N ASN A 295 0.22 -14.77 0.83
CA ASN A 295 -0.05 -14.63 -0.60
C ASN A 295 -1.28 -13.75 -0.81
N LEU A 296 -1.19 -12.81 -1.75
CA LEU A 296 -2.34 -11.99 -2.15
C LEU A 296 -2.91 -12.54 -3.45
N THR A 297 -4.19 -12.87 -3.48
CA THR A 297 -4.89 -13.35 -4.66
C THR A 297 -5.71 -12.26 -5.32
N ASN A 298 -5.98 -12.44 -6.62
CA ASN A 298 -6.81 -11.54 -7.40
C ASN A 298 -6.36 -10.08 -7.29
N VAL A 299 -5.03 -9.86 -7.25
CA VAL A 299 -4.45 -8.52 -7.21
C VAL A 299 -4.74 -7.84 -8.54
N VAL A 300 -5.48 -6.73 -8.50
CA VAL A 300 -5.84 -5.94 -9.67
C VAL A 300 -5.38 -4.51 -9.46
N ILE A 301 -4.67 -3.97 -10.45
CA ILE A 301 -4.22 -2.58 -10.50
C ILE A 301 -5.15 -1.83 -11.45
N SER A 302 -5.62 -0.64 -11.07
CA SER A 302 -6.42 0.24 -11.92
C SER A 302 -5.87 1.66 -11.95
N ASP A 303 -6.08 2.33 -13.08
CA ASP A 303 -5.75 3.74 -13.27
C ASP A 303 -7.02 4.55 -13.54
N ASP A 304 -7.34 5.51 -12.68
CA ASP A 304 -8.61 6.24 -12.74
C ASP A 304 -8.71 7.19 -13.94
N LEU A 305 -7.58 7.71 -14.41
CA LEU A 305 -7.54 8.66 -15.53
C LEU A 305 -7.80 7.98 -16.88
N THR A 306 -7.20 6.80 -17.09
CA THR A 306 -7.32 6.04 -18.34
C THR A 306 -8.45 5.00 -18.30
N GLY A 307 -8.83 4.54 -17.10
CA GLY A 307 -9.77 3.44 -16.88
C GLY A 307 -9.18 2.05 -17.15
N ASP A 308 -7.87 1.95 -17.38
CA ASP A 308 -7.18 0.70 -17.63
C ASP A 308 -7.01 -0.12 -16.35
N THR A 309 -7.02 -1.44 -16.50
CA THR A 309 -6.87 -2.40 -15.40
C THR A 309 -5.91 -3.53 -15.76
N SER A 310 -5.08 -3.97 -14.82
CA SER A 310 -4.26 -5.19 -15.00
C SER A 310 -5.13 -6.46 -15.00
N THR A 311 -4.56 -7.55 -15.51
CA THR A 311 -5.18 -8.87 -15.31
C THR A 311 -4.95 -9.33 -13.88
N PRO A 312 -5.93 -9.97 -13.21
CA PRO A 312 -5.76 -10.48 -11.86
C PRO A 312 -4.51 -11.36 -11.71
N ALA A 313 -3.69 -11.03 -10.71
CA ALA A 313 -2.46 -11.75 -10.38
C ALA A 313 -2.53 -12.36 -8.97
N THR A 314 -1.70 -13.36 -8.71
CA THR A 314 -1.38 -13.82 -7.36
C THR A 314 0.03 -13.35 -7.06
N LEU A 315 0.24 -12.65 -5.94
CA LEU A 315 1.53 -12.14 -5.52
C LEU A 315 1.98 -12.86 -4.25
N ALA A 316 3.06 -13.64 -4.34
CA ALA A 316 3.74 -14.16 -3.16
C ALA A 316 4.44 -13.03 -2.37
N PRO A 317 4.82 -13.26 -1.09
CA PRO A 317 5.54 -12.26 -0.31
C PRO A 317 6.78 -11.70 -1.04
N GLY A 318 6.81 -10.37 -1.22
CA GLY A 318 7.86 -9.65 -1.93
C GLY A 318 7.74 -9.62 -3.45
N GLU A 319 6.72 -10.24 -4.04
CA GLU A 319 6.42 -10.12 -5.47
C GLU A 319 5.64 -8.84 -5.79
N SER A 320 5.69 -8.44 -7.04
CA SER A 320 5.00 -7.25 -7.56
C SER A 320 4.45 -7.50 -8.96
N ASP A 321 3.39 -6.76 -9.29
CA ASP A 321 2.85 -6.65 -10.65
C ASP A 321 2.84 -5.18 -11.06
N THR A 322 2.96 -4.92 -12.37
CA THR A 322 3.06 -3.56 -12.90
C THR A 322 2.07 -3.36 -14.05
N LEU A 323 1.30 -2.29 -13.97
CA LEU A 323 0.44 -1.77 -15.03
C LEU A 323 1.07 -0.48 -15.59
N SER A 324 1.43 -0.50 -16.87
CA SER A 324 1.90 0.68 -17.61
C SER A 324 0.77 1.25 -18.45
N VAL A 325 0.49 2.54 -18.32
CA VAL A 325 -0.57 3.26 -19.03
C VAL A 325 -0.08 4.60 -19.55
N SER A 326 -0.81 5.16 -20.52
CA SER A 326 -0.50 6.46 -21.10
C SER A 326 -1.75 7.31 -21.24
N TYR A 327 -1.65 8.60 -20.90
CA TYR A 327 -2.72 9.57 -21.09
C TYR A 327 -2.31 10.62 -22.14
N THR A 328 -3.10 10.75 -23.21
CA THR A 328 -2.88 11.76 -24.24
C THR A 328 -3.47 13.10 -23.79
N VAL A 329 -2.61 14.11 -23.67
CA VAL A 329 -2.96 15.47 -23.25
C VAL A 329 -4.01 16.08 -24.18
N GLN A 330 -5.07 16.62 -23.59
CA GLN A 330 -6.16 17.31 -24.29
C GLN A 330 -6.01 18.83 -24.18
N GLU A 331 -6.69 19.55 -25.06
CA GLU A 331 -6.75 21.03 -25.02
C GLU A 331 -7.29 21.55 -23.68
N SER A 332 -8.21 20.83 -23.04
CA SER A 332 -8.75 21.19 -21.72
C SER A 332 -7.75 21.11 -20.58
N ASP A 333 -6.63 20.43 -20.78
CA ASP A 333 -5.63 20.19 -19.75
C ASP A 333 -4.61 21.33 -19.67
N LEU A 334 -4.48 22.12 -20.74
CA LEU A 334 -3.58 23.28 -20.81
C LEU A 334 -3.83 24.25 -19.64
N GLY A 335 -2.76 24.62 -18.94
CA GLY A 335 -2.83 25.53 -17.81
C GLY A 335 -3.46 24.91 -16.55
N THR A 336 -3.64 23.58 -16.52
CA THR A 336 -4.15 22.82 -15.39
C THR A 336 -3.16 21.75 -14.92
N THR A 337 -3.43 21.18 -13.75
CA THR A 337 -2.71 20.02 -13.23
C THR A 337 -3.56 18.78 -13.50
N ILE A 338 -2.99 17.79 -14.17
CA ILE A 338 -3.61 16.47 -14.36
C ILE A 338 -3.35 15.66 -13.09
N ASP A 339 -4.40 15.43 -12.30
CA ASP A 339 -4.37 14.50 -11.17
C ASP A 339 -4.75 13.09 -11.66
N ASN A 340 -3.94 12.10 -11.32
CA ASN A 340 -4.18 10.70 -11.66
C ASN A 340 -3.98 9.80 -10.43
N ILE A 341 -4.96 8.95 -10.12
CA ILE A 341 -4.91 8.03 -9.00
C ILE A 341 -4.73 6.61 -9.53
N GLY A 342 -3.76 5.90 -8.99
CA GLY A 342 -3.62 4.46 -9.17
C GLY A 342 -4.19 3.74 -7.96
N THR A 343 -4.93 2.67 -8.18
CA THR A 343 -5.49 1.82 -7.12
C THR A 343 -4.99 0.39 -7.29
N ALA A 344 -4.67 -0.29 -6.20
CA ALA A 344 -4.50 -1.74 -6.18
C ALA A 344 -5.43 -2.37 -5.14
N ASP A 345 -6.03 -3.49 -5.49
CA ASP A 345 -6.97 -4.23 -4.64
C ASP A 345 -6.62 -5.72 -4.65
N SER A 346 -6.94 -6.45 -3.58
CA SER A 346 -6.77 -7.90 -3.45
C SER A 346 -7.88 -8.53 -2.62
N ASP A 347 -8.01 -9.85 -2.64
CA ASP A 347 -9.04 -10.50 -1.81
C ASP A 347 -8.73 -10.43 -0.30
N GLN A 348 -7.47 -10.21 0.08
CA GLN A 348 -6.99 -10.23 1.47
C GLN A 348 -6.75 -8.85 2.10
N THR A 349 -6.77 -7.77 1.32
CA THR A 349 -6.53 -6.39 1.81
C THR A 349 -7.63 -5.45 1.35
N ASP A 350 -7.85 -4.36 2.07
CA ASP A 350 -8.62 -3.24 1.52
C ASP A 350 -7.86 -2.62 0.32
N PRO A 351 -8.55 -1.93 -0.61
CA PRO A 351 -7.91 -1.21 -1.70
C PRO A 351 -6.95 -0.14 -1.19
N VAL A 352 -5.80 -0.01 -1.86
CA VAL A 352 -4.80 1.03 -1.62
C VAL A 352 -4.67 1.95 -2.82
N GLU A 353 -4.39 3.22 -2.58
CA GLU A 353 -4.35 4.27 -3.60
C GLU A 353 -3.01 5.02 -3.54
N ASP A 354 -2.50 5.44 -4.70
CA ASP A 354 -1.36 6.35 -4.80
C ASP A 354 -1.63 7.43 -5.88
N PRO A 355 -1.76 8.72 -5.49
CA PRO A 355 -1.99 9.81 -6.42
C PRO A 355 -0.67 10.33 -7.04
N GLU A 356 -0.72 10.70 -8.30
CA GLU A 356 0.35 11.39 -9.03
C GLU A 356 -0.24 12.60 -9.77
N ALA A 357 0.52 13.69 -9.84
CA ALA A 357 0.06 14.93 -10.46
C ALA A 357 1.08 15.47 -11.47
N VAL A 358 0.61 15.96 -12.61
CA VAL A 358 1.46 16.52 -13.68
C VAL A 358 0.92 17.87 -14.13
N ASP A 359 1.73 18.91 -14.00
CA ASP A 359 1.38 20.24 -14.49
C ASP A 359 1.53 20.31 -16.01
N VAL A 360 0.49 20.78 -16.70
CA VAL A 360 0.51 21.01 -18.15
C VAL A 360 0.61 22.51 -18.40
N PRO A 361 1.71 23.00 -18.99
CA PRO A 361 1.88 24.42 -19.27
C PRO A 361 0.91 24.89 -20.36
N GLU A 362 0.63 26.19 -20.36
CA GLU A 362 -0.10 26.89 -21.43
C GLU A 362 0.77 28.06 -21.90
N SER A 363 0.64 28.48 -23.16
CA SER A 363 1.35 29.64 -23.68
C SER A 363 0.43 30.57 -24.44
N VAL A 364 0.73 31.87 -24.35
CA VAL A 364 -0.04 32.92 -25.01
C VAL A 364 0.90 33.74 -25.90
N LEU A 365 0.63 33.75 -27.20
CA LEU A 365 1.34 34.60 -28.14
C LEU A 365 0.78 36.03 -28.08
N GLU A 366 1.66 37.02 -27.94
CA GLU A 366 1.33 38.44 -28.08
C GLU A 366 2.19 39.04 -29.20
N ILE A 367 1.61 39.99 -29.94
CA ILE A 367 2.38 40.86 -30.84
C ILE A 367 2.17 42.32 -30.44
N ILE A 368 3.26 43.07 -30.42
CA ILE A 368 3.27 44.52 -30.23
C ILE A 368 3.93 45.15 -31.46
N LYS A 369 3.21 46.03 -32.14
CA LYS A 369 3.68 46.83 -33.25
C LYS A 369 3.89 48.27 -32.81
N ILE A 370 5.06 48.82 -33.09
CA ILE A 370 5.39 50.20 -32.73
C ILE A 370 5.92 50.92 -33.95
N ASN A 371 5.36 52.10 -34.24
CA ASN A 371 6.01 53.07 -35.11
C ASN A 371 7.24 53.65 -34.39
N THR A 372 8.44 53.37 -34.93
CA THR A 372 9.71 53.82 -34.35
C THR A 372 10.18 55.17 -34.90
N GLY A 373 9.44 55.75 -35.83
CA GLY A 373 9.67 57.06 -36.44
C GLY A 373 9.62 56.99 -37.96
N PHE A 374 10.24 57.97 -38.61
CA PHE A 374 10.44 57.99 -40.05
C PHE A 374 11.83 58.52 -40.40
N THR A 375 12.31 58.17 -41.58
CA THR A 375 13.50 58.77 -42.18
C THR A 375 13.07 59.88 -43.11
N ASP A 376 13.35 61.12 -42.71
CA ASP A 376 13.12 62.34 -43.48
C ASP A 376 14.18 62.46 -44.59
N ASN A 377 13.80 62.02 -45.79
CA ASN A 377 14.69 61.89 -46.94
C ASN A 377 14.83 63.20 -47.72
N ASP A 378 13.87 64.12 -47.60
CA ASP A 378 13.86 65.41 -48.30
C ASP A 378 14.12 66.63 -47.40
N GLY A 379 14.14 66.44 -46.07
CA GLY A 379 14.42 67.48 -45.09
C GLY A 379 13.21 68.38 -44.79
N SER A 380 11.99 67.93 -45.12
CA SER A 380 10.73 68.62 -44.83
C SER A 380 10.43 68.69 -43.33
N GLY A 381 10.92 67.73 -42.54
CA GLY A 381 10.72 67.66 -41.09
C GLY A 381 9.35 67.12 -40.67
N ASP A 382 8.54 66.64 -41.62
CA ASP A 382 7.31 65.89 -41.42
C ASP A 382 7.27 64.67 -42.36
N VAL A 383 6.25 63.81 -42.23
CA VAL A 383 6.13 62.61 -43.07
C VAL A 383 5.60 63.02 -44.44
N SER A 384 6.40 62.82 -45.48
CA SER A 384 6.12 63.25 -46.86
C SER A 384 6.41 62.15 -47.88
N VAL A 385 6.13 62.39 -49.16
CA VAL A 385 6.28 61.38 -50.23
C VAL A 385 7.76 61.05 -50.43
N GLY A 386 8.11 59.76 -50.34
CA GLY A 386 9.49 59.29 -50.45
C GLY A 386 10.23 59.16 -49.11
N ASP A 387 9.62 59.58 -48.00
CA ASP A 387 10.10 59.25 -46.66
C ASP A 387 9.82 57.80 -46.29
N ASP A 388 10.65 57.24 -45.42
CA ASP A 388 10.50 55.85 -44.96
C ASP A 388 9.95 55.83 -43.53
N VAL A 389 8.70 55.38 -43.37
CA VAL A 389 8.10 55.13 -42.04
C VAL A 389 8.60 53.80 -41.50
N LEU A 390 9.06 53.77 -40.26
CA LEU A 390 9.75 52.63 -39.64
C LEU A 390 8.86 51.96 -38.60
N TYR A 391 8.78 50.63 -38.65
CA TYR A 391 8.02 49.84 -37.68
C TYR A 391 8.88 48.72 -37.10
N ASP A 392 8.72 48.47 -35.80
CA ASP A 392 9.17 47.25 -35.13
C ASP A 392 7.95 46.44 -34.72
N LEU A 393 7.91 45.17 -35.12
CA LEU A 393 6.90 44.19 -34.75
C LEU A 393 7.56 43.16 -33.84
N THR A 394 7.18 43.12 -32.57
CA THR A 394 7.75 42.20 -31.58
C THR A 394 6.71 41.18 -31.16
N ALA A 395 6.97 39.90 -31.47
CA ALA A 395 6.17 38.78 -30.97
C ALA A 395 6.79 38.23 -29.68
N THR A 396 5.98 37.99 -28.66
CA THR A 396 6.42 37.50 -27.34
C THR A 396 5.60 36.29 -26.92
N ASN A 397 6.28 35.23 -26.45
CA ASN A 397 5.65 34.12 -25.76
C ASN A 397 5.44 34.49 -24.28
N ILE A 398 4.21 34.78 -23.87
CA ILE A 398 3.89 35.16 -22.50
C ILE A 398 3.68 33.91 -21.64
N ALA A 399 4.51 33.74 -20.62
CA ALA A 399 4.36 32.68 -19.63
C ALA A 399 3.11 32.90 -18.74
N VAL A 400 2.38 31.82 -18.46
CA VAL A 400 1.21 31.81 -17.55
C VAL A 400 1.50 30.98 -16.29
N ALA A 401 0.48 30.75 -15.45
CA ALA A 401 0.62 30.41 -14.03
C ALA A 401 1.34 29.08 -13.73
N LEU A 402 1.28 28.10 -14.64
CA LEU A 402 1.98 26.81 -14.54
C LEU A 402 3.30 26.78 -15.32
N GLY A 403 3.86 27.96 -15.62
CA GLY A 403 4.93 28.12 -16.59
C GLY A 403 4.37 28.42 -17.98
N GLY A 404 5.26 28.42 -18.97
CA GLY A 404 4.85 28.44 -20.37
C GLY A 404 5.42 27.22 -21.09
N ALA A 405 4.74 26.82 -22.16
CA ALA A 405 5.30 25.96 -23.19
C ALA A 405 6.12 26.78 -24.20
N ASN A 406 7.03 26.14 -24.92
CA ASN A 406 7.70 26.73 -26.06
C ASN A 406 6.67 26.92 -27.18
N LEU A 407 6.64 28.11 -27.76
CA LEU A 407 5.90 28.35 -29.01
C LEU A 407 6.81 28.01 -30.19
N THR A 408 6.45 27.01 -30.98
CA THR A 408 7.17 26.63 -32.20
C THR A 408 6.64 27.38 -33.41
N ASN A 409 7.47 27.42 -34.46
CA ASN A 409 7.11 27.99 -35.76
C ASN A 409 6.49 29.40 -35.66
N VAL A 410 6.98 30.24 -34.73
CA VAL A 410 6.51 31.61 -34.58
C VAL A 410 6.98 32.43 -35.77
N VAL A 411 6.05 33.05 -36.48
CA VAL A 411 6.30 33.86 -37.67
C VAL A 411 5.64 35.21 -37.52
N ILE A 412 6.40 36.28 -37.78
CA ILE A 412 5.92 37.66 -37.76
C ILE A 412 5.76 38.13 -39.20
N THR A 413 4.61 38.72 -39.54
CA THR A 413 4.32 39.29 -40.86
C THR A 413 3.87 40.75 -40.74
N ASP A 414 4.31 41.60 -41.66
CA ASP A 414 3.79 42.95 -41.83
C ASP A 414 2.86 43.01 -43.04
N ASP A 415 1.59 43.37 -42.82
CA ASP A 415 0.59 43.37 -43.90
C ASP A 415 0.82 44.47 -44.95
N LEU A 416 1.47 45.57 -44.57
CA LEU A 416 1.70 46.70 -45.47
C LEU A 416 2.87 46.42 -46.43
N THR A 417 3.99 45.94 -45.91
CA THR A 417 5.18 45.65 -46.73
C THR A 417 5.18 44.23 -47.30
N GLY A 418 4.47 43.30 -46.66
CA GLY A 418 4.49 41.87 -46.97
C GLY A 418 5.75 41.16 -46.48
N ASP A 419 6.56 41.81 -45.66
CA ASP A 419 7.76 41.21 -45.07
C ASP A 419 7.38 40.16 -44.03
N THR A 420 8.20 39.12 -43.92
CA THR A 420 7.97 37.99 -43.02
C THR A 420 9.28 37.56 -42.36
N SER A 421 9.26 37.31 -41.05
CA SER A 421 10.41 36.76 -40.33
C SER A 421 10.63 35.28 -40.69
N THR A 422 11.82 34.75 -40.37
CA THR A 422 12.03 33.30 -40.43
C THR A 422 11.38 32.64 -39.21
N PRO A 423 10.78 31.45 -39.35
CA PRO A 423 10.21 30.73 -38.20
C PRO A 423 11.20 30.54 -37.06
N VAL A 424 10.76 30.81 -35.84
CA VAL A 424 11.56 30.67 -34.62
C VAL A 424 10.77 29.92 -33.53
N THR A 425 11.48 29.26 -32.62
CA THR A 425 10.90 28.74 -31.38
C THR A 425 11.15 29.76 -30.28
N LEU A 426 10.10 30.17 -29.57
CA LEU A 426 10.18 31.10 -28.45
C LEU A 426 9.93 30.36 -27.13
N ALA A 427 10.95 30.32 -26.27
CA ALA A 427 10.76 29.85 -24.91
C ALA A 427 9.89 30.84 -24.10
N PRO A 428 9.31 30.43 -22.96
CA PRO A 428 8.49 31.33 -22.15
C PRO A 428 9.23 32.61 -21.73
N GLY A 429 8.65 33.76 -22.08
CA GLY A 429 9.20 35.10 -21.91
C GLY A 429 10.19 35.55 -22.99
N GLU A 430 10.50 34.72 -23.99
CA GLU A 430 11.29 35.12 -25.15
C GLU A 430 10.45 35.85 -26.19
N SER A 431 11.14 36.67 -27.00
CA SER A 431 10.55 37.47 -28.06
C SER A 431 11.43 37.50 -29.30
N ASP A 432 10.80 37.63 -30.47
CA ASP A 432 11.46 37.94 -31.74
C ASP A 432 10.93 39.25 -32.31
N THR A 433 11.77 39.97 -33.06
CA THR A 433 11.42 41.29 -33.62
C THR A 433 11.70 41.34 -35.11
N LEU A 434 10.68 41.73 -35.88
CA LEU A 434 10.78 42.08 -37.30
C LEU A 434 10.74 43.60 -37.46
N SER A 435 11.83 44.19 -37.97
CA SER A 435 11.89 45.60 -38.33
C SER A 435 11.63 45.79 -39.81
N VAL A 436 10.69 46.66 -40.17
CA VAL A 436 10.31 46.95 -41.56
C VAL A 436 10.24 48.45 -41.82
N SER A 437 10.33 48.84 -43.08
CA SER A 437 10.19 50.23 -43.53
C SER A 437 9.25 50.33 -44.71
N TYR A 438 8.34 51.29 -44.69
CA TYR A 438 7.44 51.60 -45.80
C TYR A 438 7.74 53.00 -46.35
N THR A 439 8.06 53.06 -47.64
CA THR A 439 8.26 54.33 -48.35
C THR A 439 6.91 54.94 -48.72
N VAL A 440 6.62 56.13 -48.19
CA VAL A 440 5.38 56.88 -48.43
C VAL A 440 5.19 57.15 -49.92
N GLN A 441 4.02 56.84 -50.45
CA GLN A 441 3.64 57.07 -51.84
C GLN A 441 2.75 58.31 -51.98
N GLU A 442 2.65 58.85 -53.19
CA GLU A 442 1.75 59.97 -53.50
C GLU A 442 0.28 59.65 -53.16
N SER A 443 -0.13 58.38 -53.25
CA SER A 443 -1.47 57.94 -52.86
C SER A 443 -1.77 58.02 -51.36
N ASP A 444 -0.74 58.16 -50.54
CA ASP A 444 -0.86 58.16 -49.08
C ASP A 444 -1.10 59.56 -48.52
N LEU A 445 -0.91 60.60 -49.34
CA LEU A 445 -1.17 61.99 -48.95
C LEU A 445 -2.62 62.18 -48.48
N GLY A 446 -2.77 62.78 -47.30
CA GLY A 446 -4.05 63.13 -46.72
C GLY A 446 -4.86 61.93 -46.21
N ILE A 447 -4.26 60.74 -46.12
CA ILE A 447 -4.82 59.59 -45.42
C ILE A 447 -3.90 59.07 -44.31
N THR A 448 -4.46 58.23 -43.43
CA THR A 448 -3.69 57.46 -42.45
C THR A 448 -3.19 56.18 -43.13
N ILE A 449 -1.87 55.99 -43.17
CA ILE A 449 -1.26 54.70 -43.52
C ILE A 449 -1.58 53.73 -42.39
N ALA A 450 -2.51 52.80 -42.64
CA ALA A 450 -2.80 51.73 -41.71
C ALA A 450 -1.88 50.55 -41.98
N ASN A 451 -1.19 50.07 -40.94
CA ASN A 451 -0.32 48.92 -41.02
C ASN A 451 -0.65 47.93 -39.90
N THR A 452 -0.85 46.66 -40.22
CA THR A 452 -1.13 45.62 -39.22
C THR A 452 0.02 44.63 -39.17
N GLY A 453 0.55 44.41 -37.97
CA GLY A 453 1.48 43.32 -37.71
C GLY A 453 0.70 42.08 -37.32
N VAL A 454 1.14 40.92 -37.79
CA VAL A 454 0.58 39.62 -37.45
C VAL A 454 1.67 38.73 -36.88
N ALA A 455 1.43 38.06 -35.75
CA ALA A 455 2.24 36.94 -35.30
C ALA A 455 1.39 35.67 -35.30
N ASP A 456 1.95 34.60 -35.83
CA ASP A 456 1.30 33.30 -35.93
C ASP A 456 2.23 32.20 -35.42
N SER A 457 1.67 31.13 -34.86
CA SER A 457 2.39 29.92 -34.44
C SER A 457 1.59 28.68 -34.85
N ASP A 458 2.20 27.50 -34.78
CA ASP A 458 1.46 26.25 -35.02
C ASP A 458 0.66 25.76 -33.79
N GLN A 459 0.70 26.49 -32.69
CA GLN A 459 0.10 26.12 -31.40
C GLN A 459 -0.93 27.13 -30.88
N THR A 460 -0.99 28.33 -31.46
CA THR A 460 -1.94 29.40 -31.07
C THR A 460 -2.64 29.95 -32.30
N GLU A 461 -3.82 30.54 -32.11
CA GLU A 461 -4.42 31.35 -33.17
C GLU A 461 -3.55 32.60 -33.48
N PRO A 462 -3.57 33.11 -34.73
CA PRO A 462 -2.84 34.31 -35.09
C PRO A 462 -3.30 35.52 -34.29
N VAL A 463 -2.35 36.34 -33.84
CA VAL A 463 -2.58 37.61 -33.15
C VAL A 463 -2.17 38.77 -34.04
N THR A 464 -2.86 39.91 -33.88
CA THR A 464 -2.65 41.08 -34.74
C THR A 464 -2.55 42.36 -33.91
N ASP A 465 -1.68 43.29 -34.31
CA ASP A 465 -1.60 44.63 -33.73
C ASP A 465 -1.55 45.71 -34.83
N PRO A 466 -2.62 46.53 -34.99
CA PRO A 466 -2.67 47.60 -35.96
C PRO A 466 -2.03 48.91 -35.45
N GLU A 467 -1.24 49.56 -36.30
CA GLU A 467 -0.65 50.88 -36.09
C GLU A 467 -0.98 51.81 -37.26
N GLY A 468 -1.02 53.12 -37.01
CA GLY A 468 -1.42 54.11 -38.01
C GLY A 468 -0.51 55.33 -38.04
N VAL A 469 -0.17 55.80 -39.25
CA VAL A 469 0.62 57.03 -39.44
C VAL A 469 -0.13 57.98 -40.36
N ASP A 470 -0.49 59.15 -39.83
CA ASP A 470 -1.14 60.21 -40.59
C ASP A 470 -0.13 60.90 -41.51
N VAL A 471 -0.41 60.94 -42.82
CA VAL A 471 0.43 61.63 -43.79
C VAL A 471 -0.21 62.99 -44.13
N PRO A 472 0.39 64.11 -43.72
CA PRO A 472 -0.15 65.43 -43.98
C PRO A 472 -0.21 65.75 -45.49
N GLU A 473 -1.15 66.62 -45.87
CA GLU A 473 -1.28 67.10 -47.26
C GLU A 473 -1.43 68.63 -47.26
N SER A 474 -0.72 69.28 -48.17
CA SER A 474 -0.75 70.73 -48.39
C SER A 474 -0.83 71.06 -49.87
N VAL A 475 -1.35 72.24 -50.20
CA VAL A 475 -1.31 72.81 -51.55
C VAL A 475 -0.72 74.21 -51.55
N LEU A 476 0.07 74.54 -52.57
CA LEU A 476 0.66 75.87 -52.73
C LEU A 476 -0.28 76.79 -53.50
N GLU A 477 -0.71 77.89 -52.88
CA GLU A 477 -1.51 78.94 -53.53
C GLU A 477 -0.67 80.19 -53.77
N ILE A 478 -0.75 80.79 -54.97
CA ILE A 478 -0.15 82.10 -55.27
C ILE A 478 -1.22 83.15 -55.54
N ILE A 479 -1.12 84.28 -54.83
CA ILE A 479 -1.97 85.45 -55.04
C ILE A 479 -1.12 86.61 -55.53
N LYS A 480 -1.50 87.17 -56.69
CA LYS A 480 -0.89 88.37 -57.26
C LYS A 480 -1.73 89.60 -56.94
N THR A 481 -1.11 90.60 -56.32
CA THR A 481 -1.74 91.87 -55.99
C THR A 481 -0.97 93.02 -56.61
N ASN A 482 -1.65 93.88 -57.39
CA ASN A 482 -1.08 95.17 -57.78
C ASN A 482 -1.15 96.11 -56.57
N THR A 483 0.01 96.51 -56.05
CA THR A 483 0.12 97.35 -54.85
C THR A 483 0.19 98.83 -55.15
N GLY A 484 0.14 99.21 -56.43
CA GLY A 484 0.09 100.57 -56.91
C GLY A 484 1.16 100.86 -57.95
N PHE A 485 1.57 102.11 -58.04
CA PHE A 485 2.69 102.54 -58.87
C PHE A 485 3.45 103.69 -58.19
N THR A 486 4.74 103.81 -58.51
CA THR A 486 5.56 104.95 -58.13
C THR A 486 5.56 105.94 -59.30
N ASP A 487 4.93 107.09 -59.08
CA ASP A 487 4.90 108.22 -60.01
C ASP A 487 6.26 108.94 -59.99
N ASN A 488 7.14 108.55 -60.91
CA ASN A 488 8.52 109.02 -60.98
C ASN A 488 8.61 110.38 -61.69
N ASP A 489 7.63 110.72 -62.53
CA ASP A 489 7.58 111.97 -63.30
C ASP A 489 6.63 113.05 -62.73
N GLY A 490 5.83 112.70 -61.72
CA GLY A 490 4.90 113.58 -61.02
C GLY A 490 3.60 113.85 -61.79
N SER A 491 3.26 113.01 -62.77
CA SER A 491 2.08 113.15 -63.64
C SER A 491 0.75 112.85 -62.93
N GLY A 492 0.78 112.00 -61.89
CA GLY A 492 -0.39 111.55 -61.15
C GLY A 492 -1.20 110.43 -61.81
N ASP A 493 -0.75 109.91 -62.95
CA ASP A 493 -1.26 108.71 -63.62
C ASP A 493 -0.12 107.76 -63.99
N VAL A 494 -0.42 106.52 -64.38
CA VAL A 494 0.63 105.56 -64.79
C VAL A 494 1.18 105.96 -66.16
N SER A 495 2.42 106.44 -66.17
CA SER A 495 3.13 107.06 -67.28
C SER A 495 4.42 106.29 -67.62
N VAL A 496 5.02 106.54 -68.80
CA VAL A 496 6.28 105.88 -69.20
C VAL A 496 7.40 106.34 -68.27
N GLY A 497 8.10 105.38 -67.66
CA GLY A 497 9.12 105.63 -66.65
C GLY A 497 8.63 105.52 -65.20
N ASP A 498 7.33 105.34 -64.98
CA ASP A 498 6.78 104.99 -63.66
C ASP A 498 6.93 103.50 -63.38
N ASP A 499 7.01 103.15 -62.09
CA ASP A 499 7.18 101.76 -61.66
C ASP A 499 5.85 101.20 -61.14
N VAL A 500 5.26 100.24 -61.83
CA VAL A 500 4.10 99.49 -61.32
C VAL A 500 4.58 98.42 -60.35
N LEU A 501 3.98 98.39 -59.16
CA LEU A 501 4.38 97.53 -58.06
C LEU A 501 3.43 96.33 -57.95
N TYR A 502 4.00 95.14 -57.81
CA TYR A 502 3.26 93.91 -57.59
C TYR A 502 3.83 93.16 -56.39
N ASP A 503 2.93 92.61 -55.58
CA ASP A 503 3.26 91.61 -54.58
C ASP A 503 2.75 90.25 -55.06
N LEU A 504 3.65 89.29 -55.12
CA LEU A 504 3.36 87.87 -55.34
C LEU A 504 3.48 87.16 -54.00
N THR A 505 2.35 86.79 -53.40
CA THR A 505 2.32 86.08 -52.12
C THR A 505 2.00 84.61 -52.36
N ALA A 506 2.95 83.72 -52.05
CA ALA A 506 2.74 82.27 -52.05
C ALA A 506 2.40 81.83 -50.62
N THR A 507 1.35 81.02 -50.46
CA THR A 507 0.85 80.54 -49.16
C THR A 507 0.75 79.02 -49.17
N ASN A 508 1.28 78.36 -48.15
CA ASN A 508 1.09 76.93 -47.91
C ASN A 508 -0.29 76.70 -47.26
N ILE A 509 -1.22 76.07 -47.98
CA ILE A 509 -2.57 75.81 -47.50
C ILE A 509 -2.70 74.35 -47.03
N PRO A 510 -2.90 74.09 -45.72
CA PRO A 510 -3.11 72.73 -45.22
C PRO A 510 -4.43 72.13 -45.72
N VAL A 511 -4.38 70.90 -46.22
CA VAL A 511 -5.54 70.14 -46.69
C VAL A 511 -5.96 69.08 -45.68
N ALA A 512 -5.00 68.30 -45.16
CA ALA A 512 -5.24 67.20 -44.22
C ALA A 512 -4.17 67.12 -43.13
N PHE A 513 -4.56 66.59 -41.96
CA PHE A 513 -3.71 66.36 -40.77
C PHE A 513 -2.84 67.54 -40.30
N GLY A 514 -3.27 68.78 -40.57
CA GLY A 514 -2.53 69.98 -40.19
C GLY A 514 -1.59 70.53 -41.25
N GLY A 515 -1.46 69.85 -42.41
CA GLY A 515 -0.65 70.25 -43.55
C GLY A 515 0.80 69.81 -43.45
N ALA A 516 1.43 69.64 -44.62
CA ALA A 516 2.85 69.35 -44.77
C ALA A 516 3.65 70.66 -44.93
N ASN A 517 4.92 70.63 -44.53
CA ASN A 517 5.89 71.67 -44.83
C ASN A 517 6.22 71.65 -46.33
N LEU A 518 6.11 72.81 -46.99
CA LEU A 518 6.52 72.94 -48.38
C LEU A 518 7.96 73.44 -48.43
N THR A 519 8.88 72.58 -48.87
CA THR A 519 10.29 72.93 -49.03
C THR A 519 10.55 73.61 -50.36
N ASN A 520 11.70 74.29 -50.43
CA ASN A 520 12.21 74.93 -51.65
C ASN A 520 11.17 75.78 -52.41
N VAL A 521 10.30 76.49 -51.68
CA VAL A 521 9.28 77.35 -52.27
C VAL A 521 9.96 78.55 -52.92
N VAL A 522 9.79 78.70 -54.22
CA VAL A 522 10.34 79.80 -55.02
C VAL A 522 9.21 80.54 -55.71
N ILE A 523 9.17 81.85 -55.52
CA ILE A 523 8.25 82.75 -56.20
C ILE A 523 9.00 83.42 -57.33
N SER A 524 8.43 83.45 -58.53
CA SER A 524 9.00 84.12 -59.70
C SER A 524 7.97 85.00 -60.40
N ASP A 525 8.41 86.15 -60.93
CA ASP A 525 7.58 87.06 -61.72
C ASP A 525 8.06 87.06 -63.18
N ASP A 526 7.20 86.64 -64.11
CA ASP A 526 7.55 86.54 -65.52
C ASP A 526 7.85 87.90 -66.16
N LEU A 527 7.25 88.98 -65.66
CA LEU A 527 7.39 90.31 -66.25
C LEU A 527 8.73 90.95 -65.90
N THR A 528 9.19 90.85 -64.65
CA THR A 528 10.48 91.40 -64.24
C THR A 528 11.63 90.40 -64.35
N GLY A 529 11.33 89.10 -64.31
CA GLY A 529 12.30 88.02 -64.22
C GLY A 529 12.88 87.85 -62.81
N ASP A 530 12.34 88.54 -61.81
CA ASP A 530 12.79 88.41 -60.43
C ASP A 530 12.33 87.08 -59.82
N THR A 531 13.17 86.53 -58.94
CA THR A 531 12.91 85.29 -58.21
C THR A 531 13.22 85.48 -56.73
N SER A 532 12.38 84.98 -55.83
CA SER A 532 12.70 84.92 -54.41
C SER A 532 13.83 83.92 -54.15
N THR A 533 14.47 84.04 -52.98
CA THR A 533 15.33 82.95 -52.49
C THR A 533 14.45 81.81 -52.02
N PRO A 534 14.85 80.54 -52.21
CA PRO A 534 14.08 79.40 -51.71
C PRO A 534 13.83 79.49 -50.21
N VAL A 535 12.59 79.20 -49.80
CA VAL A 535 12.19 79.13 -48.39
C VAL A 535 11.41 77.85 -48.12
N THR A 536 11.41 77.38 -46.87
CA THR A 536 10.45 76.37 -46.40
C THR A 536 9.27 77.10 -45.78
N LEU A 537 8.06 76.79 -46.21
CA LEU A 537 6.83 77.34 -45.65
C LEU A 537 6.14 76.28 -44.79
N ALA A 538 6.02 76.53 -43.48
CA ALA A 538 5.19 75.69 -42.62
C ALA A 538 3.69 75.84 -42.98
N PRO A 539 2.81 74.90 -42.57
CA PRO A 539 1.39 75.00 -42.84
C PRO A 539 0.78 76.34 -42.41
N GLY A 540 0.15 77.04 -43.37
CA GLY A 540 -0.45 78.36 -43.17
C GLY A 540 0.53 79.55 -43.29
N GLU A 541 1.83 79.31 -43.47
CA GLU A 541 2.81 80.37 -43.71
C GLU A 541 2.80 80.83 -45.17
N SER A 542 3.27 82.06 -45.37
CA SER A 542 3.37 82.70 -46.68
C SER A 542 4.68 83.45 -46.85
N ASP A 543 5.24 83.43 -48.06
CA ASP A 543 6.32 84.32 -48.47
C ASP A 543 5.82 85.29 -49.55
N THR A 544 6.43 86.48 -49.64
CA THR A 544 6.03 87.51 -50.59
C THR A 544 7.21 88.07 -51.35
N LEU A 545 7.16 87.97 -52.67
CA LEU A 545 8.08 88.64 -53.58
C LEU A 545 7.43 89.95 -54.08
N SER A 546 7.98 91.09 -53.65
CA SER A 546 7.61 92.40 -54.17
C SER A 546 8.51 92.75 -55.36
N VAL A 547 7.89 93.03 -56.51
CA VAL A 547 8.59 93.39 -57.75
C VAL A 547 8.10 94.73 -58.28
N SER A 548 8.96 95.41 -59.05
CA SER A 548 8.64 96.69 -59.69
C SER A 548 8.95 96.62 -61.18
N TYR A 549 7.96 96.95 -62.01
CA TYR A 549 8.13 97.03 -63.46
C TYR A 549 8.04 98.48 -63.94
N THR A 550 9.12 99.00 -64.52
CA THR A 550 9.13 100.33 -65.14
C THR A 550 8.39 100.31 -66.47
N VAL A 551 7.30 101.06 -66.58
CA VAL A 551 6.46 101.19 -67.79
C VAL A 551 7.30 101.70 -68.95
N GLN A 552 7.28 100.96 -70.06
CA GLN A 552 7.98 101.28 -71.29
C GLN A 552 7.04 101.94 -72.30
N ASP A 553 7.61 102.65 -73.28
CA ASP A 553 6.86 103.22 -74.40
C ASP A 553 6.01 102.16 -75.14
N SER A 554 6.44 100.90 -75.16
CA SER A 554 5.74 99.78 -75.79
C SER A 554 4.44 99.38 -75.10
N ASP A 555 4.25 99.76 -73.84
CA ASP A 555 3.13 99.31 -73.02
C ASP A 555 1.90 100.22 -73.18
N LEU A 556 2.11 101.44 -73.71
CA LEU A 556 1.07 102.45 -73.89
C LEU A 556 -0.11 101.94 -74.74
N GLY A 557 -1.31 102.01 -74.16
CA GLY A 557 -2.55 101.58 -74.80
C GLY A 557 -2.74 100.05 -74.83
N THR A 558 -1.88 99.29 -74.16
CA THR A 558 -2.00 97.85 -73.96
C THR A 558 -2.21 97.52 -72.48
N THR A 559 -2.57 96.27 -72.18
CA THR A 559 -2.59 95.77 -70.80
C THR A 559 -1.25 95.15 -70.50
N ILE A 560 -0.55 95.62 -69.47
CA ILE A 560 0.65 94.97 -68.94
C ILE A 560 0.20 93.65 -68.31
N ALA A 561 0.42 92.55 -69.02
CA ALA A 561 0.16 91.21 -68.49
C ALA A 561 1.34 90.79 -67.62
N ASN A 562 1.05 90.38 -66.39
CA ASN A 562 2.08 89.91 -65.49
C ASN A 562 1.62 88.61 -64.80
N THR A 563 2.43 87.56 -64.90
CA THR A 563 2.17 86.25 -64.31
C THR A 563 3.17 86.00 -63.19
N GLY A 564 2.66 85.66 -62.01
CA GLY A 564 3.50 85.11 -60.94
C GLY A 564 3.41 83.60 -60.94
N ILE A 565 4.50 82.92 -60.64
CA ILE A 565 4.57 81.48 -60.48
C ILE A 565 5.16 81.20 -59.10
N ALA A 566 4.54 80.31 -58.33
CA ALA A 566 5.14 79.72 -57.14
C ALA A 566 5.33 78.23 -57.40
N ASP A 567 6.49 77.71 -57.04
CA ASP A 567 6.90 76.32 -57.25
C ASP A 567 7.51 75.78 -55.96
N SER A 568 7.32 74.49 -55.68
CA SER A 568 7.89 73.75 -54.55
C SER A 568 8.33 72.37 -55.05
N ASP A 569 9.31 71.76 -54.40
CA ASP A 569 9.67 70.38 -54.70
C ASP A 569 8.67 69.35 -54.14
N GLN A 570 7.62 69.81 -53.45
CA GLN A 570 6.60 68.99 -52.78
C GLN A 570 5.18 69.10 -53.38
N THR A 571 4.95 70.01 -54.33
CA THR A 571 3.64 70.25 -54.98
C THR A 571 3.84 70.54 -56.46
#